data_AF-A0A7K9EUZ1-F1
#
_entry.id   AF-A0A7K9EUZ1-F1
#
_cell.length_a   1.000
_cell.length_b   1.000
_cell.length_c   1.000
_cell.angle_alpha   90.00
_cell.angle_beta   90.00
_cell.angle_gamma   90.00
#
_symmetry.space_group_name_H-M   'P 1'
#
loop_
_entity.id
_entity.type
_entity.pdbx_description
1 polymer ?
#
loop_
_entity_poly.entity_id
_entity_poly.type
_entity_poly.pdbx_seq_one_letter_code
_entity_poly.pdbx_strand_id
1 'polypeptide(L)'
;QEKLSCNPRKENGSHVVLCELGNPMKAGAQITVDMELSVSGLEDMGDAITFHLQLRSKNSPSPTDTSVTVPVEAQAEMELRGNSLPATTVLPTGWHRVEGSRRLEDHGVKVEHVYQLHNKGPSTVSGITLRLAVPSRLGGRILLYLLELGTEGGMNCTDPPDLNPEQV
;
A
#
# COMPACT_ATOMS: atom_id res chain seq x y z
N GLN A 1 -34.69 20.61 -7.59
CA GLN A 1 -34.60 19.15 -7.47
C GLN A 1 -34.90 18.85 -6.01
N GLU A 2 -36.06 18.26 -5.71
CA GLU A 2 -36.42 17.96 -4.32
C GLU A 2 -35.58 16.79 -3.82
N LYS A 3 -34.96 16.98 -2.65
CA LYS A 3 -34.14 15.95 -2.01
C LYS A 3 -35.08 14.90 -1.41
N LEU A 4 -34.90 13.66 -1.82
CA LEU A 4 -35.68 12.55 -1.28
C LEU A 4 -35.36 12.34 0.20
N SER A 5 -36.37 12.01 1.02
CA SER A 5 -36.19 11.72 2.44
C SER A 5 -35.67 10.30 2.60
N CYS A 6 -34.36 10.15 2.83
CA CYS A 6 -33.70 8.86 3.03
C CYS A 6 -33.06 8.79 4.43
N ASN A 7 -33.34 7.71 5.15
CA ASN A 7 -32.90 7.51 6.53
C ASN A 7 -32.15 6.17 6.65
N PRO A 8 -30.88 6.18 7.09
CA PRO A 8 -30.16 4.95 7.39
C PRO A 8 -30.73 4.28 8.64
N ARG A 9 -30.83 2.96 8.61
CA ARG A 9 -31.26 2.09 9.72
C ARG A 9 -30.38 0.86 9.80
N LYS A 10 -30.30 0.28 10.99
CA LYS A 10 -29.69 -1.04 11.20
C LYS A 10 -30.82 -2.02 11.50
N GLU A 11 -31.05 -2.97 10.60
CA GLU A 11 -32.06 -4.02 10.75
C GLU A 11 -31.37 -5.38 10.73
N ASN A 12 -31.60 -6.19 11.78
CA ASN A 12 -31.09 -7.57 11.87
C ASN A 12 -29.57 -7.70 11.63
N GLY A 13 -28.78 -6.72 12.05
CA GLY A 13 -27.33 -6.69 11.86
C GLY A 13 -26.88 -6.12 10.51
N SER A 14 -27.79 -5.91 9.56
CA SER A 14 -27.52 -5.28 8.25
C SER A 14 -27.76 -3.77 8.28
N HIS A 15 -27.01 -3.03 7.48
CA HIS A 15 -27.21 -1.60 7.24
C HIS A 15 -28.17 -1.43 6.06
N VAL A 16 -29.28 -0.72 6.26
CA VAL A 16 -30.34 -0.49 5.27
C VAL A 16 -30.59 1.01 5.16
N VAL A 17 -30.80 1.51 3.94
CA VAL A 17 -31.25 2.90 3.72
C VAL A 17 -32.69 2.88 3.26
N LEU A 18 -33.57 3.54 4.01
CA LEU A 18 -35.00 3.64 3.69
C LEU A 18 -35.31 5.00 3.11
N CYS A 19 -35.82 5.02 1.89
CA CYS A 19 -36.15 6.22 1.13
C CYS A 19 -37.66 6.33 0.93
N GLU A 20 -38.25 7.47 1.29
CA GLU A 20 -39.69 7.73 1.11
C GLU A 20 -39.99 8.23 -0.30
N LEU A 21 -40.73 7.43 -1.07
CA LEU A 21 -41.07 7.72 -2.48
C LEU A 21 -42.44 8.42 -2.66
N GLY A 22 -43.20 8.57 -1.58
CA GLY A 22 -44.51 9.23 -1.57
C GLY A 22 -45.60 8.40 -0.89
N ASN A 23 -46.55 9.09 -0.26
CA ASN A 23 -47.69 8.47 0.43
C ASN A 23 -49.02 9.12 -0.02
N PRO A 24 -49.67 8.62 -1.10
CA PRO A 24 -49.24 7.52 -1.96
C PRO A 24 -48.30 7.97 -3.09
N MET A 25 -47.47 7.05 -3.58
CA MET A 25 -46.82 7.20 -4.90
C MET A 25 -47.89 7.04 -5.99
N LYS A 26 -48.09 8.07 -6.82
CA LYS A 26 -49.17 8.09 -7.83
C LYS A 26 -48.90 7.10 -8.97
N ALA A 27 -49.97 6.59 -9.59
CA ALA A 27 -49.88 5.73 -10.77
C ALA A 27 -49.16 6.45 -11.91
N GLY A 28 -48.22 5.76 -12.57
CA GLY A 28 -47.41 6.32 -13.65
C GLY A 28 -46.27 7.25 -13.20
N ALA A 29 -46.08 7.47 -11.89
CA ALA A 29 -44.95 8.23 -11.39
C ALA A 29 -43.62 7.49 -11.66
N GLN A 30 -42.64 8.21 -12.19
CA GLN A 30 -41.27 7.73 -12.33
C GLN A 30 -40.37 8.58 -11.43
N ILE A 31 -39.63 7.92 -10.55
CA ILE A 31 -38.73 8.57 -9.62
C ILE A 31 -37.35 7.97 -9.82
N THR A 32 -36.39 8.83 -10.16
CA THR A 32 -34.97 8.47 -10.21
C THR A 32 -34.36 8.80 -8.86
N VAL A 33 -33.66 7.84 -8.27
CA VAL A 33 -32.96 7.99 -6.99
C VAL A 33 -31.48 7.74 -7.23
N ASP A 34 -30.68 8.79 -7.07
CA ASP A 34 -29.23 8.67 -7.08
C ASP A 34 -28.74 8.55 -5.63
N MET A 35 -27.98 7.50 -5.35
CA MET A 35 -27.48 7.19 -4.01
C MET A 35 -25.96 7.08 -4.03
N GLU A 36 -25.30 7.94 -3.26
CA GLU A 36 -23.86 7.87 -3.03
C GLU A 36 -23.59 7.07 -1.75
N LEU A 37 -22.75 6.05 -1.87
CA LEU A 37 -22.40 5.14 -0.77
C LEU A 37 -20.88 5.10 -0.63
N SER A 38 -20.41 5.29 0.60
CA SER A 38 -19.02 5.06 0.97
C SER A 38 -18.93 3.74 1.72
N VAL A 39 -18.20 2.77 1.16
CA VAL A 39 -17.97 1.47 1.79
C VAL A 39 -16.52 1.41 2.25
N SER A 40 -16.31 0.97 3.49
CA SER A 40 -15.00 0.82 4.13
C SER A 40 -14.83 -0.57 4.69
N GLY A 41 -13.59 -1.01 4.91
CA GLY A 41 -13.30 -2.32 5.51
C GLY A 41 -13.53 -3.48 4.55
N LEU A 42 -13.04 -3.35 3.31
CA LEU A 42 -13.20 -4.35 2.26
C LEU A 42 -12.28 -5.57 2.42
N GLU A 43 -11.42 -5.59 3.44
CA GLU A 43 -10.39 -6.63 3.63
C GLU A 43 -10.97 -8.05 3.67
N ASP A 44 -12.18 -8.21 4.22
CA ASP A 44 -12.89 -9.49 4.36
C ASP A 44 -14.11 -9.64 3.43
N MET A 45 -14.38 -8.69 2.53
CA MET A 45 -15.59 -8.69 1.69
C MET A 45 -15.53 -9.64 0.49
N GLY A 46 -14.40 -10.32 0.27
CA GLY A 46 -14.19 -11.18 -0.90
C GLY A 46 -14.17 -10.38 -2.21
N ASP A 47 -14.53 -11.02 -3.31
CA ASP A 47 -14.34 -10.47 -4.66
C ASP A 47 -15.45 -9.51 -5.11
N ALA A 48 -16.55 -9.40 -4.36
CA ALA A 48 -17.68 -8.56 -4.75
C ALA A 48 -18.62 -8.21 -3.59
N ILE A 49 -19.26 -7.04 -3.70
CA ILE A 49 -20.30 -6.56 -2.79
C ILE A 49 -21.64 -6.63 -3.51
N THR A 50 -22.66 -7.16 -2.84
CA THR A 50 -24.03 -7.18 -3.38
C THR A 50 -24.94 -6.24 -2.62
N PHE A 51 -25.52 -5.27 -3.33
CA PHE A 51 -26.54 -4.36 -2.82
C PHE A 51 -27.92 -4.88 -3.20
N HIS A 52 -28.79 -5.08 -2.21
CA HIS A 52 -30.17 -5.45 -2.43
C HIS A 52 -31.07 -4.21 -2.39
N LEU A 53 -31.87 -4.01 -3.42
CA LEU A 53 -32.84 -2.94 -3.53
C LEU A 53 -34.24 -3.52 -3.54
N GLN A 54 -35.14 -2.90 -2.79
CA GLN A 54 -36.50 -3.39 -2.62
C GLN A 54 -37.49 -2.23 -2.65
N LEU A 55 -38.50 -2.34 -3.51
CA LEU A 55 -39.65 -1.44 -3.51
C LEU A 55 -40.76 -2.02 -2.63
N ARG A 56 -41.07 -1.33 -1.53
CA ARG A 56 -42.10 -1.75 -0.57
C ARG A 56 -43.30 -0.82 -0.58
N SER A 57 -44.50 -1.39 -0.57
CA SER A 57 -45.73 -0.64 -0.33
C SER A 57 -46.55 -1.31 0.77
N LYS A 58 -47.45 -0.58 1.42
CA LYS A 58 -48.42 -1.18 2.37
C LYS A 58 -49.56 -1.91 1.66
N ASN A 59 -49.62 -1.87 0.33
CA ASN A 59 -50.61 -2.58 -0.46
C ASN A 59 -50.16 -4.03 -0.70
N SER A 60 -51.12 -4.94 -0.82
CA SER A 60 -50.89 -6.31 -1.27
C SER A 60 -51.22 -6.45 -2.75
N PRO A 61 -50.37 -7.10 -3.57
CA PRO A 61 -49.08 -7.72 -3.22
C PRO A 61 -47.89 -6.74 -3.30
N SER A 62 -46.89 -6.89 -2.45
CA SER A 62 -45.52 -6.36 -2.65
C SER A 62 -44.55 -7.17 -1.77
N PRO A 63 -43.28 -7.41 -2.16
CA PRO A 63 -42.36 -6.48 -2.84
C PRO A 63 -41.78 -6.94 -4.19
N THR A 64 -41.14 -6.00 -4.90
CA THR A 64 -40.27 -6.27 -6.06
C THR A 64 -38.82 -6.07 -5.64
N ASP A 65 -38.02 -7.12 -5.79
CA ASP A 65 -36.62 -7.16 -5.36
C ASP A 65 -35.68 -7.14 -6.57
N THR A 66 -34.56 -6.43 -6.43
CA THR A 66 -33.48 -6.43 -7.40
C THR A 66 -32.13 -6.30 -6.69
N SER A 67 -31.05 -6.73 -7.33
CA SER A 67 -29.72 -6.71 -6.74
C SER A 67 -28.69 -6.21 -7.74
N VAL A 68 -27.72 -5.45 -7.23
CA VAL A 68 -26.57 -4.98 -7.98
C VAL A 68 -25.32 -5.50 -7.31
N THR A 69 -24.48 -6.21 -8.06
CA THR A 69 -23.20 -6.72 -7.60
C THR A 69 -22.07 -5.87 -8.17
N VAL A 70 -21.18 -5.40 -7.30
CA VAL A 70 -20.04 -4.56 -7.65
C VAL A 70 -18.76 -5.33 -7.29
N PRO A 71 -17.83 -5.54 -8.23
CA PRO A 71 -16.57 -6.23 -7.94
C PRO A 71 -15.71 -5.40 -6.98
N VAL A 72 -14.93 -6.10 -6.15
CA VAL A 72 -13.91 -5.53 -5.27
C VAL A 72 -12.55 -5.88 -5.85
N GLU A 73 -11.72 -4.86 -6.07
CA GLU A 73 -10.36 -5.03 -6.55
C GLU A 73 -9.36 -4.50 -5.52
N ALA A 74 -8.29 -5.26 -5.31
CA ALA A 74 -7.17 -4.82 -4.51
C ALA A 74 -6.23 -3.98 -5.37
N GLN A 75 -5.90 -2.78 -4.91
CA GLN A 75 -4.97 -1.88 -5.58
C GLN A 75 -3.82 -1.53 -4.63
N ALA A 76 -2.59 -1.83 -5.06
CA ALA A 76 -1.39 -1.42 -4.37
C ALA A 76 -0.47 -0.64 -5.32
N GLU A 77 0.22 0.36 -4.79
CA GLU A 77 1.17 1.16 -5.54
C GLU A 77 2.49 1.18 -4.76
N MET A 78 3.43 0.35 -5.17
CA MET A 78 4.71 0.21 -4.49
C MET A 78 5.74 1.17 -5.09
N GLU A 79 6.41 1.92 -4.23
CA GLU A 79 7.47 2.86 -4.60
C GLU A 79 8.77 2.47 -3.89
N LEU A 80 9.84 2.32 -4.67
CA LEU A 80 11.20 2.15 -4.16
C LEU A 80 11.96 3.45 -4.32
N ARG A 81 12.44 4.01 -3.22
CA ARG A 81 13.32 5.18 -3.19
C ARG A 81 14.71 4.77 -2.70
N GLY A 82 15.74 5.44 -3.21
CA GLY A 82 17.11 5.21 -2.79
C GLY A 82 17.87 6.53 -2.69
N ASN A 83 18.78 6.64 -1.72
CA ASN A 83 19.70 7.77 -1.62
C ASN A 83 21.09 7.30 -1.22
N SER A 84 22.11 8.10 -1.55
CA SER A 84 23.50 7.88 -1.16
C SER A 84 24.02 9.04 -0.32
N LEU A 85 24.71 8.72 0.77
CA LEU A 85 25.25 9.67 1.72
C LEU A 85 26.75 9.40 1.90
N PRO A 86 27.64 10.27 1.39
CA PRO A 86 27.35 11.46 0.59
C PRO A 86 26.94 11.11 -0.85
N ALA A 87 26.16 12.00 -1.50
CA ALA A 87 25.74 11.80 -2.90
C ALA A 87 26.90 11.86 -3.90
N THR A 88 27.94 12.63 -3.56
CA THR A 88 29.20 12.70 -4.31
C THR A 88 30.35 12.82 -3.33
N THR A 89 31.51 12.29 -3.70
CA THR A 89 32.72 12.42 -2.89
C THR A 89 33.90 12.73 -3.79
N VAL A 90 34.82 13.55 -3.27
CA VAL A 90 36.10 13.85 -3.93
C VAL A 90 37.15 12.96 -3.30
N LEU A 91 37.77 12.11 -4.10
CA LEU A 91 38.85 11.26 -3.64
C LEU A 91 40.18 12.00 -3.68
N PRO A 92 41.07 11.79 -2.70
CA PRO A 92 42.41 12.34 -2.75
C PRO A 92 43.20 11.72 -3.92
N THR A 93 44.19 12.45 -4.44
CA THR A 93 45.07 11.99 -5.52
C THR A 93 45.96 10.81 -5.11
N GLY A 94 46.02 10.49 -3.82
CA GLY A 94 46.65 9.29 -3.28
C GLY A 94 46.02 8.88 -1.96
N TRP A 95 45.80 7.58 -1.80
CA TRP A 95 45.46 6.95 -0.53
C TRP A 95 46.55 5.98 -0.14
N HIS A 96 47.10 6.16 1.06
CA HIS A 96 48.05 5.22 1.63
C HIS A 96 47.31 4.42 2.69
N ARG A 97 47.19 3.10 2.45
CA ARG A 97 46.58 2.21 3.44
C ARG A 97 47.44 2.22 4.70
N VAL A 98 46.83 2.51 5.84
CA VAL A 98 47.50 2.37 7.14
C VAL A 98 47.38 0.90 7.55
N GLU A 99 48.47 0.16 7.43
CA GLU A 99 48.48 -1.26 7.81
C GLU A 99 48.08 -1.46 9.27
N GLY A 100 47.17 -2.40 9.52
CA GLY A 100 46.70 -2.74 10.87
C GLY A 100 45.76 -1.73 11.53
N SER A 101 45.39 -0.63 10.85
CA SER A 101 44.41 0.31 11.40
C SER A 101 43.00 -0.27 11.38
N ARG A 102 42.25 -0.04 12.46
CA ARG A 102 40.80 -0.32 12.58
C ARG A 102 39.93 0.93 12.40
N ARG A 103 40.54 2.06 12.08
CA ARG A 103 39.83 3.33 11.90
C ARG A 103 39.27 3.37 10.48
N LEU A 104 37.96 3.52 10.34
CA LEU A 104 37.27 3.49 9.03
C LEU A 104 37.84 4.55 8.07
N GLU A 105 38.17 5.72 8.59
CA GLU A 105 38.76 6.84 7.84
C GLU A 105 40.12 6.51 7.21
N ASP A 106 40.85 5.51 7.73
CA ASP A 106 42.13 5.08 7.17
C ASP A 106 41.95 4.10 5.99
N HIS A 107 40.74 3.56 5.79
CA HIS A 107 40.38 2.63 4.71
C HIS A 107 39.53 3.29 3.63
N GLY A 108 38.78 4.32 3.99
CA GLY A 108 38.30 5.25 3.00
C GLY A 108 37.21 6.23 3.43
N VAL A 109 36.43 6.69 2.45
CA VAL A 109 35.24 7.51 2.70
C VAL A 109 34.07 6.58 2.96
N LYS A 110 33.41 6.76 4.11
CA LYS A 110 32.14 6.06 4.39
C LYS A 110 31.08 6.55 3.39
N VAL A 111 30.45 5.60 2.70
CA VAL A 111 29.29 5.83 1.85
C VAL A 111 28.16 4.95 2.36
N GLU A 112 27.02 5.55 2.66
CA GLU A 112 25.81 4.88 3.08
C GLU A 112 24.78 4.92 1.94
N HIS A 113 24.19 3.79 1.62
CA HIS A 113 23.09 3.69 0.66
C HIS A 113 21.82 3.29 1.40
N VAL A 114 20.84 4.18 1.44
CA VAL A 114 19.56 3.96 2.12
C VAL A 114 18.49 3.70 1.08
N TYR A 115 17.79 2.57 1.20
CA TYR A 115 16.68 2.21 0.33
C TYR A 115 15.39 2.10 1.14
N GLN A 116 14.33 2.75 0.67
CA GLN A 116 13.02 2.76 1.31
C GLN A 116 11.98 2.20 0.33
N LEU A 117 11.27 1.16 0.77
CA LEU A 117 10.11 0.65 0.07
C LEU A 117 8.84 1.16 0.76
N HIS A 118 7.95 1.77 -0.01
CA HIS A 118 6.73 2.38 0.49
C HIS A 118 5.52 1.96 -0.35
N ASN A 119 4.43 1.56 0.32
CA ASN A 119 3.15 1.32 -0.35
C ASN A 119 2.30 2.60 -0.28
N LYS A 120 2.08 3.25 -1.41
CA LYS A 120 1.18 4.40 -1.57
C LYS A 120 -0.27 3.99 -1.84
N GLY A 121 -0.49 2.73 -2.21
CA GLY A 121 -1.81 2.24 -2.58
C GLY A 121 -2.68 1.95 -1.36
N PRO A 122 -4.00 1.83 -1.56
CA PRO A 122 -4.96 1.59 -0.48
C PRO A 122 -4.89 0.17 0.10
N SER A 123 -4.46 -0.82 -0.68
CA SER A 123 -4.44 -2.22 -0.24
C SER A 123 -3.10 -2.63 0.35
N THR A 124 -3.14 -3.39 1.44
CA THR A 124 -1.96 -4.03 2.04
C THR A 124 -1.35 -5.07 1.10
N VAL A 125 -0.02 -5.12 1.02
CA VAL A 125 0.72 -6.11 0.23
C VAL A 125 1.48 -7.04 1.17
N SER A 126 1.43 -8.34 0.88
CA SER A 126 2.20 -9.37 1.58
C SER A 126 3.19 -10.05 0.62
N GLY A 127 4.23 -10.68 1.18
CA GLY A 127 5.17 -11.48 0.38
C GLY A 127 6.12 -10.68 -0.51
N ILE A 128 6.53 -9.49 -0.09
CA ILE A 128 7.43 -8.65 -0.88
C ILE A 128 8.87 -9.15 -0.77
N THR A 129 9.58 -9.21 -1.91
CA THR A 129 11.01 -9.52 -1.98
C THR A 129 11.77 -8.33 -2.58
N LEU A 130 12.69 -7.74 -1.81
CA LEU A 130 13.62 -6.72 -2.29
C LEU A 130 14.95 -7.37 -2.70
N ARG A 131 15.46 -7.03 -3.89
CA ARG A 131 16.77 -7.48 -4.38
C ARG A 131 17.65 -6.27 -4.63
N LEU A 132 18.76 -6.18 -3.91
CA LEU A 132 19.76 -5.12 -4.06
C LEU A 132 21.01 -5.71 -4.70
N ALA A 133 21.47 -5.10 -5.79
CA ALA A 133 22.76 -5.40 -6.40
C ALA A 133 23.75 -4.28 -6.07
N VAL A 134 24.72 -4.57 -5.21
CA VAL A 134 25.71 -3.59 -4.77
C VAL A 134 27.04 -3.86 -5.47
N PRO A 135 27.64 -2.88 -6.18
CA PRO A 135 28.89 -3.07 -6.91
C PRO A 135 30.09 -3.08 -5.94
N SER A 136 30.34 -4.22 -5.28
CA SER A 136 31.44 -4.37 -4.33
C SER A 136 32.81 -4.51 -5.01
N ARG A 137 32.86 -5.00 -6.26
CA ARG A 137 34.12 -5.27 -6.99
C ARG A 137 34.07 -4.78 -8.43
N LEU A 138 35.21 -4.32 -8.92
CA LEU A 138 35.42 -3.93 -10.33
C LEU A 138 36.80 -4.42 -10.78
N GLY A 139 36.86 -5.27 -11.82
CA GLY A 139 38.12 -5.80 -12.34
C GLY A 139 38.97 -6.57 -11.32
N GLY A 140 38.32 -7.32 -10.41
CA GLY A 140 38.98 -8.07 -9.33
C GLY A 140 39.41 -7.23 -8.13
N ARG A 141 39.28 -5.90 -8.19
CA ARG A 141 39.58 -4.97 -7.09
C ARG A 141 38.32 -4.65 -6.31
N ILE A 142 38.46 -4.41 -5.00
CA ILE A 142 37.36 -3.93 -4.16
C ILE A 142 37.06 -2.48 -4.55
N LEU A 143 35.80 -2.19 -4.84
CA LEU A 143 35.28 -0.85 -5.11
C LEU A 143 34.56 -0.30 -3.89
N LEU A 144 33.55 -1.04 -3.40
CA LEU A 144 32.82 -0.72 -2.18
C LEU A 144 33.02 -1.87 -1.17
N TYR A 145 33.65 -1.56 -0.05
CA TYR A 145 33.76 -2.48 1.07
C TYR A 145 32.46 -2.42 1.90
N LEU A 146 31.77 -3.56 2.03
CA LEU A 146 30.50 -3.64 2.74
C LEU A 146 30.78 -3.75 4.24
N LEU A 147 30.44 -2.72 5.00
CA LEU A 147 30.69 -2.65 6.45
C LEU A 147 29.55 -3.25 7.27
N GLU A 148 28.34 -2.78 7.01
CA GLU A 148 27.15 -3.09 7.79
C GLU A 148 25.92 -3.12 6.88
N LEU A 149 24.93 -3.93 7.27
CA LEU A 149 23.61 -3.96 6.67
C LEU A 149 22.59 -3.74 7.78
N GLY A 150 21.90 -2.60 7.74
CA GLY A 150 20.82 -2.27 8.67
C GLY A 150 19.46 -2.47 8.02
N THR A 151 18.47 -2.90 8.81
CA THR A 151 17.07 -3.00 8.39
C THR A 151 16.14 -2.32 9.38
N GLU A 152 15.06 -1.71 8.86
CA GLU A 152 13.99 -1.12 9.65
C GLU A 152 12.62 -1.59 9.13
N GLY A 153 11.58 -1.49 9.96
CA GLY A 153 10.21 -1.81 9.54
C GLY A 153 9.90 -3.32 9.45
N GLY A 154 10.61 -4.16 10.21
CA GLY A 154 10.32 -5.60 10.31
C GLY A 154 10.73 -6.42 9.09
N MET A 155 11.62 -5.90 8.24
CA MET A 155 12.20 -6.65 7.14
C MET A 155 13.39 -7.50 7.57
N ASN A 156 13.49 -8.69 6.99
CA ASN A 156 14.63 -9.58 7.16
C ASN A 156 15.45 -9.57 5.87
N CYS A 157 16.73 -9.22 5.97
CA CYS A 157 17.68 -9.32 4.88
C CYS A 157 18.69 -10.43 5.16
N THR A 158 19.22 -11.03 4.10
CA THR A 158 20.34 -11.98 4.20
C THR A 158 21.64 -11.20 4.01
N ASP A 159 22.59 -11.38 4.93
CA ASP A 159 23.89 -10.74 4.84
C ASP A 159 24.63 -11.19 3.57
N PRO A 160 25.25 -10.26 2.83
CA PRO A 160 26.07 -10.63 1.69
C PRO A 160 27.30 -11.40 2.17
N PRO A 161 27.82 -12.37 1.37
CA PRO A 161 28.92 -13.24 1.79
C PRO A 161 30.22 -12.48 2.08
N ASP A 162 30.42 -11.31 1.48
CA ASP A 162 31.60 -10.45 1.65
C ASP A 162 31.32 -9.28 2.64
N LEU A 163 30.40 -9.45 3.60
CA LEU A 163 30.13 -8.44 4.64
C LEU A 163 31.25 -8.41 5.68
N ASN A 164 31.90 -7.26 5.81
CA ASN A 164 33.00 -6.95 6.74
C ASN A 164 34.01 -8.11 7.01
N PRO A 165 34.61 -8.75 5.99
CA PRO A 165 35.49 -9.90 6.19
C PRO A 165 36.76 -9.58 6.99
N GLU A 166 37.26 -8.34 6.91
CA GLU A 166 38.47 -7.88 7.60
C GLU A 166 38.20 -7.42 9.04
N GLN A 167 36.93 -7.43 9.48
CA GLN A 167 36.51 -6.98 10.82
C GLN A 167 37.08 -5.61 11.19
N VAL A 168 37.01 -4.68 10.24
CA VAL A 168 37.38 -3.26 10.44
C VAL A 168 36.33 -2.60 11.30
#